data_AF-A0A7C9P989-F1
#
_entry.id   AF-A0A7C9P989-F1
#
_cell.length_a   1.000
_cell.length_b   1.000
_cell.length_c   1.000
_cell.angle_alpha   90.00
_cell.angle_beta   90.00
_cell.angle_gamma   90.00
#
_symmetry.space_group_name_H-M   'P 1'
#
loop_
_entity.id
_entity.type
_entity.pdbx_description
1 polymer ?
#
loop_
_entity_poly.entity_id
_entity_poly.type
_entity_poly.pdbx_seq_one_letter_code
_entity_poly.pdbx_strand_id
1 'polypeptide(L)'
;MARTPANVQPGQISERIIAAALQLFTQRGYFSTSVPDMARSAQVSVGSIYHHFKDKEDVARALYLGLTERLQDALADIAQRHATAQDRCHAVMTMLFDLTESDRDAMDFMLYAKHRD
;
A
#
# COMPACT_ATOMS: atom_id res chain seq x y z
N MET A 1 -11.34 33.73 16.06
CA MET A 1 -11.47 33.20 14.68
C MET A 1 -10.62 31.93 14.57
N ALA A 2 -11.25 30.77 14.79
CA ALA A 2 -10.59 29.47 14.62
C ALA A 2 -10.61 29.11 13.13
N ARG A 3 -9.45 28.83 12.54
CA ARG A 3 -9.34 28.36 11.17
C ARG A 3 -9.75 26.88 11.14
N THR A 4 -10.94 26.60 10.63
CA THR A 4 -11.37 25.27 10.19
C THR A 4 -10.35 24.76 9.15
N PRO A 5 -9.69 23.61 9.34
CA PRO A 5 -8.87 23.06 8.27
C PRO A 5 -9.78 22.53 7.17
N ALA A 6 -9.37 22.86 5.95
CA ALA A 6 -10.02 22.57 4.69
C ALA A 6 -10.46 21.10 4.58
N ASN A 7 -11.65 20.95 4.02
CA ASN A 7 -12.21 19.74 3.43
C ASN A 7 -11.15 18.99 2.61
N VAL A 8 -10.53 17.98 3.21
CA VAL A 8 -9.62 17.07 2.50
C VAL A 8 -10.48 16.01 1.84
N GLN A 9 -10.36 15.89 0.52
CA GLN A 9 -11.08 14.88 -0.26
C GLN A 9 -10.81 13.48 0.32
N PRO A 10 -11.83 12.60 0.43
CA PRO A 10 -11.71 11.30 1.07
C PRO A 10 -10.58 10.41 0.52
N GLY A 11 -10.18 10.58 -0.74
CA GLY A 11 -9.07 9.84 -1.36
C GLY A 11 -7.69 10.25 -0.82
N GLN A 12 -7.44 11.53 -0.57
CA GLN A 12 -6.09 11.98 -0.18
C GLN A 12 -5.68 11.58 1.23
N ILE A 13 -6.62 11.52 2.18
CA ILE A 13 -6.29 11.11 3.57
C ILE A 13 -6.05 9.61 3.64
N SER A 14 -6.95 8.80 3.08
CA SER A 14 -6.81 7.34 3.10
C SER A 14 -5.53 6.90 2.38
N GLU A 15 -5.23 7.47 1.21
CA GLU A 15 -3.97 7.20 0.48
C GLU A 15 -2.73 7.53 1.32
N ARG A 16 -2.71 8.68 2.01
CA ARG A 16 -1.60 9.06 2.90
C ARG A 16 -1.45 8.10 4.08
N ILE A 17 -2.56 7.63 4.65
CA ILE A 17 -2.55 6.64 5.72
C ILE A 17 -1.99 5.31 5.21
N ILE A 18 -2.43 4.85 4.03
CA ILE A 18 -1.97 3.60 3.41
C ILE A 18 -0.48 3.68 3.06
N ALA A 19 -0.01 4.79 2.50
CA ALA A 19 1.41 5.01 2.21
C ALA A 19 2.25 5.00 3.50
N ALA A 20 1.78 5.67 4.56
CA ALA A 20 2.46 5.66 5.86
C ALA A 20 2.47 4.26 6.49
N ALA A 21 1.38 3.51 6.36
CA ALA A 21 1.27 2.13 6.83
C ALA A 21 2.27 1.22 6.10
N LEU A 22 2.35 1.32 4.77
CA LEU A 22 3.30 0.56 3.96
C LEU A 22 4.74 0.78 4.44
N GLN A 23 5.16 2.03 4.57
CA GLN A 23 6.51 2.36 5.04
C GLN A 23 6.78 1.80 6.44
N LEU A 24 5.87 2.01 7.39
CA LEU A 24 6.07 1.59 8.78
C LEU A 24 6.04 0.07 8.95
N PHE A 25 5.11 -0.63 8.29
CA PHE A 25 5.04 -2.09 8.33
C PHE A 25 6.29 -2.74 7.73
N THR A 26 6.82 -2.16 6.65
CA THR A 26 8.06 -2.63 6.02
C THR A 26 9.27 -2.42 6.93
N GLN A 27 9.43 -1.21 7.47
CA GLN A 27 10.60 -0.83 8.28
C GLN A 27 10.61 -1.45 9.69
N ARG A 28 9.45 -1.58 10.33
CA ARG A 28 9.35 -1.93 11.76
C ARG A 28 8.57 -3.23 12.02
N GLY A 29 7.86 -3.73 11.01
CA GLY A 29 6.91 -4.84 11.15
C GLY A 29 5.51 -4.39 11.57
N TYR A 30 4.52 -5.22 11.25
CA TYR A 30 3.11 -4.98 11.57
C TYR A 30 2.86 -4.86 13.09
N PHE A 31 3.41 -5.77 13.89
CA PHE A 31 3.17 -5.81 15.34
C PHE A 31 3.78 -4.61 16.07
N SER A 32 4.93 -4.12 15.62
CA SER A 32 5.63 -2.96 16.20
C SER A 32 5.08 -1.61 15.75
N THR A 33 4.08 -1.58 14.87
CA THR A 33 3.47 -0.35 14.35
C THR A 33 2.11 -0.12 14.99
N SER A 34 1.83 1.11 15.44
CA SER A 34 0.56 1.51 16.04
C SER A 34 -0.21 2.52 15.18
N VAL A 35 -1.52 2.66 15.42
CA VAL A 35 -2.36 3.69 14.77
C VAL A 35 -1.82 5.11 15.03
N PRO A 36 -1.40 5.49 16.26
CA PRO A 36 -0.72 6.76 16.49
C PRO A 36 0.56 6.99 15.68
N ASP A 37 1.36 5.94 15.42
CA ASP A 37 2.56 6.06 14.58
C ASP A 37 2.19 6.36 13.14
N MET A 38 1.19 5.66 12.61
CA MET A 38 0.66 5.89 11.26
C MET A 38 0.07 7.30 11.13
N ALA A 39 -0.68 7.78 12.12
CA ALA A 39 -1.25 9.13 12.12
C ALA A 39 -0.14 10.20 12.07
N ARG A 40 0.92 10.02 12.86
CA ARG A 40 2.07 10.92 12.87
C ARG A 40 2.80 10.94 11.53
N SER A 41 3.08 9.77 10.96
CA SER A 41 3.77 9.63 9.67
C SER A 41 2.94 10.20 8.52
N ALA A 42 1.64 9.88 8.49
CA ALA A 42 0.70 10.41 7.50
C ALA A 42 0.38 11.90 7.71
N GLN A 43 0.79 12.53 8.81
CA GLN A 43 0.46 13.91 9.21
C GLN A 43 -1.06 14.16 9.23
N VAL A 44 -1.79 13.26 9.90
CA VAL A 44 -3.23 13.35 10.14
C VAL A 44 -3.54 13.13 11.62
N SER A 45 -4.78 13.41 12.04
CA SER A 45 -5.19 13.10 13.41
C SER A 45 -5.49 11.60 13.57
N VAL A 46 -5.33 11.08 14.78
CA VAL A 46 -5.76 9.70 15.10
C VAL A 46 -7.26 9.51 14.86
N GLY A 47 -8.08 10.53 15.16
CA GLY A 47 -9.51 10.52 14.86
C GLY A 47 -9.80 10.45 13.36
N SER A 48 -8.95 11.04 12.51
CA SER A 48 -9.06 10.92 11.05
C SER A 48 -8.81 9.48 10.59
N ILE A 49 -7.83 8.77 11.17
CA ILE A 49 -7.64 7.35 10.86
C ILE A 49 -8.88 6.55 11.24
N TYR A 50 -9.37 6.71 12.47
CA TYR A 50 -10.57 5.98 12.93
C TYR A 50 -11.86 6.33 12.16
N HIS A 51 -11.89 7.47 11.48
CA HIS A 51 -12.98 7.81 10.57
C HIS A 51 -12.94 7.00 9.26
N HIS A 52 -11.74 6.67 8.77
CA HIS A 52 -11.55 5.92 7.52
C HIS A 52 -11.38 4.42 7.72
N PHE A 53 -10.82 4.00 8.86
CA PHE A 53 -10.47 2.61 9.14
C PHE A 53 -10.89 2.24 10.56
N LYS A 54 -11.46 1.05 10.73
CA LYS A 54 -11.96 0.61 12.05
C LYS A 54 -10.83 0.37 13.04
N ASP A 55 -9.74 -0.20 12.58
CA ASP A 55 -8.58 -0.59 13.38
C ASP A 55 -7.32 -0.72 12.50
N LYS A 56 -6.21 -1.18 13.10
CA LYS A 56 -4.94 -1.41 12.38
C LYS A 56 -5.05 -2.53 11.34
N GLU A 57 -5.88 -3.54 11.58
CA GLU A 57 -6.05 -4.67 10.67
C GLU A 57 -6.78 -4.20 9.40
N ASP A 58 -7.76 -3.32 9.54
CA ASP A 58 -8.50 -2.71 8.42
C ASP A 58 -7.56 -1.89 7.52
N VAL A 59 -6.63 -1.12 8.11
CA VAL A 59 -5.58 -0.42 7.35
C VAL A 59 -4.68 -1.40 6.59
N ALA A 60 -4.21 -2.47 7.26
CA ALA A 60 -3.34 -3.47 6.62
C ALA A 60 -4.06 -4.24 5.51
N ARG A 61 -5.35 -4.55 5.70
CA ARG A 61 -6.21 -5.19 4.69
C ARG A 61 -6.38 -4.29 3.48
N ALA A 62 -6.69 -3.01 3.68
CA ALA A 62 -6.83 -2.04 2.59
C ALA A 62 -5.52 -1.87 1.81
N LEU A 63 -4.38 -1.82 2.51
CA LEU A 63 -3.06 -1.80 1.88
C LEU A 63 -2.83 -3.07 1.03
N TYR A 64 -3.06 -4.25 1.61
CA TYR A 64 -2.87 -5.52 0.92
C TYR A 64 -3.76 -5.67 -0.32
N LEU A 65 -5.04 -5.28 -0.20
CA LEU A 65 -5.98 -5.34 -1.31
C LEU A 65 -5.58 -4.40 -2.44
N GLY A 66 -5.25 -3.13 -2.15
CA GLY A 66 -4.84 -2.17 -3.17
C GLY A 66 -3.54 -2.59 -3.88
N LEU A 67 -2.59 -3.14 -3.15
CA LEU A 67 -1.37 -3.72 -3.72
C LEU A 67 -1.67 -4.93 -4.63
N THR A 68 -2.56 -5.82 -4.20
CA THR A 68 -2.95 -7.01 -4.97
C THR A 68 -3.72 -6.63 -6.24
N GLU A 69 -4.66 -5.69 -6.16
CA GLU A 69 -5.39 -5.16 -7.32
C GLU A 69 -4.42 -4.57 -8.34
N ARG A 70 -3.47 -3.72 -7.90
CA ARG A 70 -2.44 -3.14 -8.79
C ARG A 70 -1.62 -4.22 -9.51
N LEU A 71 -1.27 -5.30 -8.82
CA LEU A 71 -0.55 -6.43 -9.43
C LEU A 71 -1.45 -7.20 -10.42
N GLN A 72 -2.70 -7.46 -10.07
CA GLN A 72 -3.66 -8.12 -10.96
C GLN A 72 -3.88 -7.33 -12.26
N ASP A 73 -4.04 -6.02 -12.16
CA ASP A 73 -4.21 -5.14 -13.31
C ASP A 73 -2.96 -5.17 -14.20
N ALA A 74 -1.76 -5.09 -13.61
CA ALA A 74 -0.51 -5.17 -14.37
C ALA A 74 -0.36 -6.52 -15.10
N LEU A 75 -0.73 -7.63 -14.45
CA LEU A 75 -0.70 -8.96 -15.06
C LEU A 75 -1.75 -9.10 -16.18
N ALA A 76 -2.95 -8.56 -15.99
CA ALA A 76 -4.01 -8.54 -17.00
C ALA A 76 -3.58 -7.75 -18.24
N ASP A 77 -2.97 -6.59 -18.04
CA ASP A 77 -2.39 -5.75 -19.10
C ASP A 77 -1.32 -6.50 -19.90
N ILE A 78 -0.39 -7.18 -19.21
CA ILE A 78 0.65 -8.00 -19.86
C ILE A 78 0.01 -9.13 -20.68
N ALA A 79 -1.00 -9.81 -20.13
CA ALA A 79 -1.70 -10.88 -20.82
C ALA A 79 -2.41 -10.39 -22.09
N GLN A 80 -2.94 -9.17 -22.08
CA GLN A 80 -3.59 -8.55 -23.24
C GLN A 80 -2.59 -8.07 -24.29
N ARG A 81 -1.44 -7.51 -23.89
CA ARG A 81 -0.43 -6.93 -24.80
C ARG A 81 0.41 -7.97 -25.52
N HIS A 82 0.59 -9.16 -24.95
CA HIS A 82 1.49 -10.18 -25.48
C HIS A 82 0.72 -11.42 -25.94
N ALA A 83 1.02 -11.88 -27.17
CA ALA A 83 0.32 -13.00 -27.80
C ALA A 83 0.80 -14.37 -27.29
N THR A 84 2.10 -14.51 -27.01
CA THR A 84 2.69 -15.80 -26.63
C THR A 84 2.89 -15.92 -25.12
N ALA A 85 2.89 -17.15 -24.60
CA ALA A 85 3.22 -17.40 -23.20
C ALA A 85 4.66 -16.97 -22.86
N GLN A 86 5.60 -17.13 -23.78
CA GLN A 86 6.99 -16.74 -23.59
C GLN A 86 7.13 -15.22 -23.40
N ASP A 87 6.49 -14.42 -24.25
CA ASP A 87 6.55 -12.96 -24.15
C ASP A 87 5.88 -12.47 -22.86
N ARG A 88 4.77 -13.10 -22.46
CA ARG A 88 4.10 -12.81 -21.18
C ARG A 88 5.02 -13.12 -20.01
N CYS A 89 5.65 -14.30 -19.97
CA CYS A 89 6.59 -14.65 -18.90
C CYS A 89 7.76 -13.66 -18.85
N HIS A 90 8.32 -13.27 -19.99
CA HIS A 90 9.38 -12.28 -20.05
C HIS A 90 8.92 -10.93 -19.49
N ALA A 91 7.77 -10.42 -19.92
CA ALA A 91 7.21 -9.16 -19.45
C ALA A 91 6.87 -9.17 -17.95
N VAL A 92 6.36 -10.30 -17.42
CA VAL A 92 6.14 -10.46 -15.97
C VAL A 92 7.46 -10.39 -15.22
N MET A 93 8.51 -11.07 -15.70
CA MET A 93 9.82 -11.02 -15.05
C MET A 93 10.40 -9.60 -15.06
N THR A 94 10.33 -8.89 -16.20
CA THR A 94 10.75 -7.47 -16.28
C THR A 94 9.98 -6.61 -15.30
N MET A 95 8.66 -6.71 -15.27
CA MET A 95 7.81 -5.96 -14.34
C MET A 95 8.15 -6.24 -12.87
N LEU A 96 8.41 -7.50 -12.52
CA LEU A 96 8.84 -7.86 -11.16
C LEU A 96 10.19 -7.24 -10.80
N PHE A 97 11.16 -7.23 -11.73
CA PHE A 97 12.43 -6.54 -11.51
C PHE A 97 12.26 -5.03 -11.34
N ASP A 98 11.47 -4.39 -12.21
CA ASP A 98 11.20 -2.95 -12.13
C ASP A 98 10.54 -2.56 -10.79
N LEU A 99 9.65 -3.41 -10.26
CA LEU A 99 9.03 -3.20 -8.95
C LEU A 99 10.06 -3.23 -7.80
N THR A 100 11.13 -4.02 -7.91
CA THR A 100 12.19 -4.04 -6.87
C THR A 100 12.97 -2.73 -6.79
N GLU A 101 13.06 -1.99 -7.88
CA GLU A 101 13.79 -0.72 -7.96
C GLU A 101 12.90 0.48 -7.69
N SER A 102 11.69 0.48 -8.25
CA SER A 102 10.77 1.62 -8.21
C SER A 102 9.92 1.69 -6.93
N ASP A 103 9.58 0.55 -6.33
CA ASP A 103 8.66 0.47 -5.19
C ASP A 103 9.08 -0.65 -4.23
N ARG A 104 10.29 -0.50 -3.69
CA ARG A 104 10.91 -1.49 -2.78
C ARG A 104 10.01 -1.85 -1.61
N ASP A 105 9.33 -0.87 -1.01
CA ASP A 105 8.50 -1.12 0.17
C ASP A 105 7.26 -1.97 -0.20
N ALA A 106 6.62 -1.72 -1.34
CA ALA A 106 5.53 -2.57 -1.81
C ALA A 106 5.99 -4.00 -2.10
N MET A 107 7.15 -4.16 -2.71
CA MET A 107 7.73 -5.48 -2.98
C MET A 107 8.07 -6.23 -1.68
N ASP A 108 8.74 -5.57 -0.74
CA ASP A 108 9.10 -6.15 0.57
C ASP A 108 7.84 -6.54 1.35
N PHE A 109 6.83 -5.65 1.38
CA PHE A 109 5.55 -5.96 1.99
C PHE A 109 4.87 -7.17 1.33
N MET A 110 4.77 -7.25 0.00
CA MET A 110 4.13 -8.39 -0.67
C MET A 110 4.85 -9.73 -0.41
N LEU A 111 6.18 -9.73 -0.45
CA LEU A 111 6.98 -10.96 -0.29
C LEU A 111 6.97 -11.47 1.16
N TYR A 112 6.90 -10.57 2.14
CA TYR A 112 7.02 -10.92 3.56
C TYR A 112 5.73 -10.76 4.38
N ALA A 113 4.63 -10.27 3.80
CA ALA A 113 3.35 -10.09 4.49
C ALA A 113 2.80 -11.35 5.16
N LYS A 114 3.20 -12.55 4.71
CA LYS A 114 2.81 -13.84 5.31
C LYS A 114 3.90 -14.51 6.16
N HIS A 115 5.11 -13.95 6.24
CA HIS A 115 6.30 -14.68 6.74
C HIS A 115 6.98 -14.05 7.96
N ARG A 116 6.43 -12.98 8.51
CA ARG A 116 6.86 -12.40 9.79
C ARG A 116 5.79 -12.65 10.86
N ASP A 117 5.61 -13.91 11.21
CA ASP A 117 5.04 -14.35 12.48
C ASP A 117 6.17 -14.70 13.46
#